data_AF-A0A2R7L351-F1
#
_entry.id   AF-A0A2R7L351-F1
#
_cell.length_a   1.000
_cell.length_b   1.000
_cell.length_c   1.000
_cell.angle_alpha   90.00
_cell.angle_beta   90.00
_cell.angle_gamma   90.00
#
_symmetry.space_group_name_H-M   'P 1'
#
loop_
_entity.id
_entity.type
_entity.pdbx_description
1 polymer ?
#
loop_
_entity_poly.entity_id
_entity_poly.type
_entity_poly.pdbx_seq_one_letter_code
_entity_poly.pdbx_strand_id
1 'polypeptide(L)'
;GSTVDKIFHWLLFNKETKHIQHLTFRSLDSSSVLEERFFVEGFLKFSETEGTYIQKFNSGQFKVKNRSTEPVPEVICEAIQLYFDPA
;
A
#
# COMPACT_ATOMS: atom_id res chain seq x y z
N GLY A 1 -2.39 4.16 20.95
CA GLY A 1 -1.62 3.71 19.77
C GLY A 1 -2.53 2.81 18.98
N SER A 2 -2.98 3.25 17.82
CA SER A 2 -4.10 2.65 17.09
C SER A 2 -3.71 1.31 16.47
N THR A 3 -4.41 0.24 16.83
CA THR A 3 -4.19 -1.20 16.53
C THR A 3 -3.94 -1.57 15.06
N VAL A 4 -4.11 -0.65 14.11
CA VAL A 4 -4.09 -0.89 12.66
C VAL A 4 -2.68 -1.25 12.16
N ASP A 5 -1.63 -0.69 12.74
CA ASP A 5 -0.24 -1.04 12.42
C ASP A 5 0.11 -2.49 12.79
N LYS A 6 -0.60 -3.04 13.77
CA LYS A 6 -0.40 -4.41 14.26
C LYS A 6 -1.22 -5.45 13.49
N ILE A 7 -2.23 -5.01 12.74
CA ILE A 7 -3.15 -5.90 12.01
C ILE A 7 -2.77 -5.99 10.53
N PHE A 8 -2.28 -4.90 9.93
CA PHE A 8 -2.04 -4.84 8.49
C PHE A 8 -0.55 -4.67 8.15
N HIS A 9 -0.04 -5.55 7.29
CA HIS A 9 1.25 -5.37 6.63
C HIS A 9 1.08 -4.61 5.33
N TRP A 10 1.72 -3.45 5.25
CA TRP A 10 1.60 -2.54 4.14
C TRP A 10 2.76 -2.72 3.18
N LEU A 11 2.46 -3.19 1.98
CA LEU A 11 3.44 -3.49 0.96
C LEU A 11 3.10 -2.71 -0.32
N LEU A 12 4.10 -2.03 -0.87
CA LEU A 12 4.04 -1.36 -2.16
C LEU A 12 4.78 -2.21 -3.18
N PHE A 13 4.05 -2.77 -4.14
CA PHE A 13 4.64 -3.51 -5.25
C PHE A 13 4.97 -2.57 -6.42
N ASN A 14 6.25 -2.45 -6.76
CA ASN A 14 6.69 -1.75 -7.95
C ASN A 14 6.57 -2.68 -9.17
N LYS A 15 5.71 -2.33 -10.13
CA LYS A 15 5.46 -3.15 -11.33
C LYS A 15 6.61 -3.15 -12.34
N GLU A 16 7.45 -2.11 -12.33
CA GLU A 16 8.59 -1.98 -13.23
C GLU A 16 9.77 -2.81 -12.73
N THR A 17 10.09 -2.70 -11.44
CA THR A 17 11.21 -3.43 -10.83
C THR A 17 10.83 -4.79 -10.25
N LYS A 18 9.52 -5.09 -10.16
CA LYS A 18 8.94 -6.25 -9.46
C LYS A 18 9.37 -6.40 -8.00
N HIS A 19 9.73 -5.30 -7.35
CA HIS A 19 10.14 -5.30 -5.95
C HIS A 19 9.00 -4.87 -5.03
N ILE A 20 8.91 -5.54 -3.88
CA ILE A 20 8.08 -5.11 -2.75
C ILE A 20 8.88 -4.11 -1.91
N GLN A 21 8.24 -2.99 -1.59
CA GLN A 21 8.73 -2.05 -0.60
C GLN A 21 7.76 -2.05 0.60
N HIS A 22 8.31 -2.18 1.81
CA HIS A 22 7.53 -2.03 3.03
C HIS A 22 7.12 -0.57 3.22
N LEU A 23 5.87 -0.33 3.63
CA LEU A 23 5.38 0.97 4.03
C LEU A 23 5.18 1.01 5.54
N THR A 24 5.87 1.92 6.20
CA THR A 24 5.81 2.06 7.66
C THR A 24 4.58 2.88 8.02
N PHE A 25 3.50 2.23 8.44
CA PHE A 25 2.27 2.90 8.86
C PHE A 25 2.52 3.85 10.04
N ARG A 26 1.98 5.06 9.96
CA ARG A 26 2.09 6.11 10.98
C ARG A 26 0.75 6.46 11.59
N SER A 27 -0.23 6.75 10.74
CA SER A 27 -1.56 7.14 11.16
C SER A 27 -2.55 6.86 10.04
N LEU A 28 -3.82 6.83 10.39
CA LEU A 28 -4.91 6.91 9.43
C LEU A 28 -5.79 8.09 9.79
N ASP A 29 -6.38 8.69 8.78
CA ASP A 29 -7.52 9.60 8.89
C ASP A 29 -8.63 8.99 8.02
N SER A 30 -9.80 8.77 8.57
CA SER A 30 -10.91 8.15 7.85
C SER A 30 -12.14 9.03 8.00
N SER A 31 -12.61 9.53 6.87
CA SER A 31 -13.90 10.20 6.73
C SER A 31 -14.92 9.24 6.13
N SER A 32 -16.22 9.58 6.21
CA SER A 32 -17.32 8.72 5.72
C SER A 32 -17.24 8.36 4.22
N VAL A 33 -16.41 9.06 3.46
CA VAL A 33 -16.30 8.92 1.99
C VAL A 33 -14.89 8.52 1.56
N LEU A 34 -13.90 8.69 2.44
CA LEU A 34 -12.51 8.66 2.03
C LEU A 34 -11.58 8.29 3.19
N GLU A 35 -10.67 7.38 2.93
CA GLU A 35 -9.64 6.96 3.87
C GLU A 35 -8.27 7.48 3.42
N GLU A 36 -7.51 7.97 4.38
CA GLU A 36 -6.16 8.46 4.23
C GLU A 36 -5.27 7.66 5.18
N ARG A 37 -4.26 6.99 4.63
CA ARG A 37 -3.28 6.24 5.41
C ARG A 37 -1.92 6.88 5.21
N PHE A 38 -1.35 7.35 6.31
CA PHE A 38 -0.07 8.02 6.33
C PHE A 38 1.02 7.00 6.67
N PHE A 39 2.07 7.01 5.86
CA PHE A 39 3.25 6.19 6.00
C PHE A 39 4.48 7.08 6.19
N VAL A 40 5.62 6.50 6.59
CA VAL A 40 6.90 7.23 6.60
C VAL A 40 7.29 7.65 5.19
N GLU A 41 7.05 6.77 4.23
CA GLU A 41 7.49 6.85 2.84
C GLU A 41 6.55 7.71 1.98
N GLY A 42 5.33 7.98 2.45
CA GLY A 42 4.30 8.67 1.69
C GLY A 42 2.94 8.60 2.38
N PHE A 43 1.86 8.84 1.63
CA PHE A 43 0.51 8.63 2.11
C PHE A 43 -0.39 8.13 0.99
N LEU A 44 -1.33 7.24 1.34
CA LEU A 44 -2.32 6.67 0.43
C LEU A 44 -3.68 7.29 0.76
N LYS A 45 -4.28 7.93 -0.22
CA LYS A 45 -5.62 8.49 -0.16
C LYS A 45 -6.53 7.65 -1.04
N PHE A 46 -7.51 6.95 -0.49
CA PHE A 46 -8.34 6.02 -1.24
C PHE A 46 -9.80 6.03 -0.79
N SER A 47 -10.68 5.65 -1.71
CA SER A 47 -12.09 5.38 -1.51
C SER A 47 -12.36 3.88 -1.72
N GLU A 48 -13.63 3.48 -1.69
CA GLU A 48 -14.04 2.10 -1.96
C GLU A 48 -13.62 1.61 -3.36
N THR A 49 -13.43 2.51 -4.34
CA THR A 49 -13.18 2.15 -5.74
C THR A 49 -11.78 2.48 -6.23
N GLU A 50 -11.17 3.56 -5.77
CA GLU A 50 -9.87 4.02 -6.28
C GLU A 50 -9.07 4.79 -5.23
N GLY A 51 -7.80 5.04 -5.52
CA GLY A 51 -6.95 5.81 -4.64
C GLY A 51 -5.78 6.46 -5.35
N THR A 52 -5.06 7.26 -4.60
CA THR A 52 -3.84 7.95 -5.02
C THR A 52 -2.80 7.75 -3.93
N TYR A 53 -1.70 7.12 -4.29
CA TYR A 53 -0.52 7.01 -3.44
C TYR A 53 0.46 8.12 -3.78
N ILE A 54 0.88 8.88 -2.77
CA ILE A 54 1.75 10.04 -2.91
C ILE A 54 3.03 9.78 -2.13
N GLN A 55 4.14 9.67 -2.85
CA GLN A 55 5.46 9.46 -2.24
C GLN A 55 6.00 10.77 -1.68
N LYS A 56 6.52 10.71 -0.45
CA LYS A 56 7.10 11.86 0.24
C LYS A 56 8.41 12.33 -0.39
N PHE A 57 9.26 11.39 -0.82
CA PHE A 57 10.63 11.69 -1.25
C PHE A 57 10.76 11.99 -2.75
N ASN A 58 9.96 11.34 -3.59
CA ASN A 58 10.07 11.48 -5.05
C ASN A 58 8.97 12.35 -5.65
N SER A 59 8.06 12.92 -4.82
CA SER A 59 6.86 13.65 -5.24
C SER A 59 6.00 12.91 -6.28
N GLY A 60 6.19 11.59 -6.41
CA GLY A 60 5.47 10.74 -7.33
C GLY A 60 4.04 10.52 -6.85
N GLN A 61 3.08 10.78 -7.73
CA GLN A 61 1.68 10.47 -7.47
C GLN A 61 1.25 9.32 -8.37
N PHE A 62 0.81 8.24 -7.74
CA PHE A 62 0.43 7.00 -8.42
C PHE A 62 -1.05 6.76 -8.17
N LYS A 63 -1.84 6.78 -9.24
CA LYS A 63 -3.24 6.36 -9.16
C LYS A 63 -3.29 4.85 -9.00
N VAL A 64 -4.01 4.40 -7.98
CA VAL A 64 -4.27 3.00 -7.69
C VAL A 64 -5.76 2.73 -7.80
N LYS A 65 -6.13 1.50 -8.10
CA LYS A 65 -7.53 1.07 -8.12
C LYS A 65 -7.73 0.01 -7.06
N ASN A 66 -8.87 0.07 -6.38
CA ASN A 66 -9.26 -0.99 -5.48
C ASN A 66 -9.64 -2.22 -6.33
N ARG A 67 -8.97 -3.33 -6.06
CA ARG A 67 -9.17 -4.63 -6.72
C ARG A 67 -9.42 -5.73 -5.69
N SER A 68 -10.00 -5.37 -4.55
CA SER A 68 -10.32 -6.31 -3.46
C SER A 68 -11.22 -7.47 -3.89
N THR A 69 -11.96 -7.31 -5.00
CA THR A 69 -12.83 -8.32 -5.60
C THR A 69 -12.16 -9.18 -6.66
N GLU A 70 -10.92 -8.86 -7.06
CA GLU A 70 -10.16 -9.62 -8.04
C GLU A 70 -9.12 -10.53 -7.35
N PRO A 71 -8.79 -11.70 -7.93
CA PRO A 71 -7.67 -12.49 -7.44
C PRO A 71 -6.36 -11.70 -7.55
N VAL A 72 -5.51 -11.80 -6.53
CA VAL A 72 -4.18 -11.19 -6.54
C VAL A 72 -3.35 -11.85 -7.66
N PRO A 73 -2.76 -11.06 -8.58
CA PRO A 73 -1.90 -11.59 -9.64
C PRO A 73 -0.75 -12.43 -9.08
N GLU A 74 -0.43 -13.53 -9.76
CA GLU A 74 0.62 -14.49 -9.35
C GLU A 74 1.97 -13.80 -9.10
N VAL A 75 2.37 -12.88 -9.99
CA VAL A 75 3.61 -12.10 -9.84
C VAL A 75 3.68 -11.30 -8.52
N ILE A 76 2.53 -10.86 -7.99
CA ILE A 76 2.47 -10.16 -6.70
C ILE A 76 2.59 -11.17 -5.58
N CYS A 77 1.95 -12.34 -5.69
CA CYS A 77 2.10 -13.42 -4.73
C CYS A 77 3.55 -13.89 -4.61
N GLU A 78 4.24 -14.11 -5.74
CA GLU A 78 5.66 -14.48 -5.77
C GLU A 78 6.52 -13.40 -5.09
N ALA A 79 6.28 -12.12 -5.40
CA ALA A 79 7.03 -11.03 -4.80
C ALA A 79 6.78 -10.90 -3.28
N ILE A 80 5.56 -11.16 -2.82
CA ILE A 80 5.22 -11.19 -1.39
C ILE A 80 5.94 -12.36 -0.70
N GLN A 81 5.97 -13.55 -1.32
CA GLN A 81 6.69 -14.70 -0.77
C GLN A 81 8.18 -14.39 -0.61
N LEU A 82 8.83 -13.85 -1.65
CA LEU A 82 10.24 -13.43 -1.61
C LEU A 82 10.51 -12.35 -0.56
N TYR A 83 9.52 -11.49 -0.27
CA TYR A 83 9.64 -10.46 0.76
C TYR A 83 9.66 -11.04 2.19
N PHE A 84 8.84 -12.06 2.46
CA PHE A 84 8.76 -12.68 3.80
C PHE A 84 9.76 -13.81 4.02
N ASP A 85 10.15 -14.51 2.95
CA ASP A 85 11.12 -15.60 2.97
C ASP A 85 12.16 -15.40 1.86
N PRO A 86 13.09 -14.44 2.05
CA PRO A 86 14.22 -14.29 1.16
C PRO A 86 15.18 -15.46 1.41
N ALA A 87 15.13 -16.46 0.53
CA ALA A 87 16.05 -17.60 0.53
C ALA A 87 17.53 -17.17 0.46
#